data_AF-A0A3D4UVB3-F1
#
_entry.id   AF-A0A3D4UVB3-F1
#
_cell.length_a   1.000
_cell.length_b   1.000
_cell.length_c   1.000
_cell.angle_alpha   90.00
_cell.angle_beta   90.00
_cell.angle_gamma   90.00
#
_symmetry.space_group_name_H-M   'P 1'
#
loop_
_entity.id
_entity.type
_entity.pdbx_description
1 polymer ?
#
loop_
_entity_poly.entity_id
_entity_poly.type
_entity_poly.pdbx_seq_one_letter_code
_entity_poly.pdbx_strand_id
1 'polypeptide(L)'
;RQSLHHMMNHEHEHVLILSGDQLYQMDYRNLLERHKENKSDLTIATIPVNAEDATGFGIMKTNKDGLIDSFIEKPEPDVLENWKSEVPDQYKEKGKEYLASMGIYIFNKDTLKRLFEENPNATDFGKEIIPKALKEGLRVSSFEFGGYWTDIGTIKSFFDANLSLADTVPEFNLYDNENYIYTRARLLPASKLMGTTLEHALMA
;
A
#
# COMPACT_ATOMS: atom_id res chain seq x y z
N ARG A 1 -12.11 -1.94 -13.77
CA ARG A 1 -12.93 -1.56 -14.95
C ARG A 1 -14.42 -1.84 -14.78
N GLN A 2 -14.84 -3.05 -14.40
CA GLN A 2 -16.27 -3.41 -14.31
C GLN A 2 -17.10 -2.43 -13.46
N SER A 3 -16.56 -1.93 -12.35
CA SER A 3 -17.26 -0.98 -11.48
C SER A 3 -17.34 0.47 -12.00
N LEU A 4 -16.64 0.81 -13.10
CA LEU A 4 -16.51 2.19 -13.59
C LEU A 4 -17.89 2.80 -13.89
N HIS A 5 -18.79 2.05 -14.51
CA HIS A 5 -20.12 2.53 -14.89
C HIS A 5 -20.97 2.95 -13.68
N HIS A 6 -20.78 2.32 -12.51
CA HIS A 6 -21.44 2.75 -11.27
C HIS A 6 -20.87 4.08 -10.77
N MET A 7 -19.55 4.25 -10.84
CA MET A 7 -18.88 5.45 -10.35
C MET A 7 -19.19 6.66 -11.23
N MET A 8 -19.27 6.48 -12.56
CA MET A 8 -19.44 7.59 -13.52
C MET A 8 -20.70 8.43 -13.29
N ASN A 9 -21.75 7.85 -12.69
CA ASN A 9 -23.01 8.51 -12.40
C ASN A 9 -22.96 9.43 -11.15
N HIS A 10 -21.85 9.43 -10.42
CA HIS A 10 -21.67 10.28 -9.25
C HIS A 10 -20.69 11.42 -9.53
N GLU A 11 -20.97 12.59 -8.94
CA GLU A 11 -20.03 13.72 -8.91
C GLU A 11 -18.90 13.42 -7.93
N HIS A 12 -17.69 13.32 -8.46
CA HIS A 12 -16.44 13.15 -7.70
C HIS A 12 -15.27 13.57 -8.60
N GLU A 13 -14.21 14.08 -7.99
CA GLU A 13 -13.00 14.53 -8.72
C GLU A 13 -11.92 13.45 -8.74
N HIS A 14 -11.84 12.66 -7.67
CA HIS A 14 -10.78 11.68 -7.46
C HIS A 14 -11.36 10.28 -7.20
N VAL A 15 -10.62 9.26 -7.64
CA VAL A 15 -10.93 7.86 -7.42
C VAL A 15 -9.82 7.24 -6.59
N LEU A 16 -10.17 6.74 -5.39
CA LEU A 16 -9.28 5.95 -4.55
C LEU A 16 -9.48 4.47 -4.86
N ILE A 17 -8.39 3.79 -5.18
CA ILE A 17 -8.33 2.35 -5.46
C ILE A 17 -7.55 1.70 -4.33
N LEU A 18 -8.14 0.69 -3.71
CA LEU A 18 -7.58 0.00 -2.54
C LEU A 18 -7.47 -1.51 -2.82
N SER A 19 -6.37 -2.11 -2.37
CA SER A 19 -6.29 -3.57 -2.22
C SER A 19 -6.99 -4.01 -0.94
N GLY A 20 -7.75 -5.10 -1.01
CA GLY A 20 -8.57 -5.60 0.10
C GLY A 20 -7.94 -6.72 0.93
N ASP A 21 -6.69 -7.09 0.65
CA ASP A 21 -5.99 -8.28 1.15
C ASP A 21 -4.72 -7.96 1.96
N GLN A 22 -4.59 -6.72 2.40
CA GLN A 22 -3.41 -6.21 3.12
C GLN A 22 -3.80 -5.76 4.53
N LEU A 23 -2.83 -5.76 5.45
CA LEU A 23 -3.01 -5.27 6.82
C LEU A 23 -2.20 -3.99 7.03
N TYR A 24 -2.92 -2.89 7.25
CA TYR A 24 -2.35 -1.56 7.52
C TYR A 24 -3.41 -0.64 8.12
N GLN A 25 -2.98 0.54 8.56
CA GLN A 25 -3.86 1.60 8.98
C GLN A 25 -3.34 2.95 8.45
N MET A 26 -4.07 3.53 7.51
CA MET A 26 -3.64 4.72 6.77
C MET A 26 -4.74 5.77 6.73
N ASP A 27 -4.38 7.02 6.98
CA ASP A 27 -5.26 8.16 6.72
C ASP A 27 -5.16 8.60 5.25
N TYR A 28 -6.16 8.25 4.45
CA TYR A 28 -6.21 8.59 3.03
C TYR A 28 -6.35 10.09 2.76
N ARG A 29 -6.68 10.92 3.76
CA ARG A 29 -6.72 12.38 3.59
C ARG A 29 -5.33 12.91 3.28
N ASN A 30 -4.30 12.41 3.97
CA ASN A 30 -2.91 12.78 3.72
C ASN A 30 -2.47 12.39 2.29
N LEU A 31 -2.90 11.20 1.83
CA LEU A 31 -2.65 10.74 0.46
C LEU A 31 -3.30 11.68 -0.58
N LEU A 32 -4.55 12.08 -0.32
CA LEU A 32 -5.31 13.00 -1.17
C LEU A 32 -4.74 14.42 -1.17
N GLU A 33 -4.33 14.93 -0.01
CA GLU A 33 -3.67 16.23 0.11
C GLU A 33 -2.40 16.27 -0.72
N ARG A 34 -1.53 15.25 -0.59
CA ARG A 34 -0.32 15.14 -1.42
C ARG A 34 -0.66 15.11 -2.91
N HIS A 35 -1.68 14.35 -3.31
CA HIS A 35 -2.13 14.27 -4.69
C HIS A 35 -2.52 15.65 -5.24
N LYS A 36 -3.24 16.45 -4.43
CA LYS A 36 -3.67 17.81 -4.79
C LYS A 36 -2.53 18.82 -4.81
N GLU A 37 -1.68 18.83 -3.78
CA GLU A 37 -0.50 19.71 -3.67
C GLU A 37 0.42 19.55 -4.88
N ASN A 38 0.69 18.29 -5.25
CA ASN A 38 1.52 17.97 -6.39
C ASN A 38 0.79 18.14 -7.73
N LYS A 39 -0.52 18.39 -7.76
CA LYS A 39 -1.35 18.42 -8.98
C LYS A 39 -1.14 17.15 -9.81
N SER A 40 -1.11 16.01 -9.13
CA SER A 40 -0.82 14.72 -9.74
C SER A 40 -2.01 14.23 -10.56
N ASP A 41 -1.72 13.50 -11.63
CA ASP A 41 -2.71 12.73 -12.38
C ASP A 41 -3.00 11.39 -11.68
N LEU A 42 -1.96 10.85 -11.04
CA LEU A 42 -1.95 9.62 -10.27
C LEU A 42 -1.01 9.78 -9.08
N THR A 43 -1.44 9.36 -7.90
CA THR A 43 -0.57 9.17 -6.74
C THR A 43 -0.60 7.72 -6.30
N ILE A 44 0.58 7.15 -6.08
CA ILE A 44 0.76 5.77 -5.62
C ILE A 44 1.26 5.81 -4.18
N ALA A 45 0.58 5.11 -3.26
CA ALA A 45 1.13 4.91 -1.93
C ALA A 45 2.26 3.87 -1.99
N THR A 46 3.38 4.18 -1.35
CA THR A 46 4.61 3.39 -1.41
C THR A 46 5.12 3.09 -0.02
N ILE A 47 5.89 2.02 0.10
CA ILE A 47 6.56 1.69 1.35
C ILE A 47 8.02 1.30 1.10
N PRO A 48 8.97 1.76 1.93
CA PRO A 48 10.34 1.30 1.88
C PRO A 48 10.47 -0.18 2.26
N VAL A 49 11.10 -0.98 1.40
CA VAL A 49 11.34 -2.41 1.58
C VAL A 49 12.79 -2.78 1.31
N ASN A 50 13.23 -3.93 1.81
CA ASN A 50 14.56 -4.49 1.55
C ASN A 50 14.61 -5.19 0.19
N ALA A 51 15.80 -5.63 -0.23
CA ALA A 51 16.00 -6.29 -1.53
C ALA A 51 15.25 -7.63 -1.65
N GLU A 52 15.10 -8.38 -0.56
CA GLU A 52 14.42 -9.68 -0.55
C GLU A 52 12.93 -9.50 -0.86
N ASP A 53 12.29 -8.60 -0.14
CA ASP A 53 10.88 -8.23 -0.29
C ASP A 53 10.61 -7.57 -1.65
N ALA A 54 11.55 -6.77 -2.17
CA ALA A 54 11.35 -5.98 -3.38
C ALA A 54 10.98 -6.81 -4.63
N THR A 55 11.46 -8.05 -4.72
CA THR A 55 11.14 -8.98 -5.83
C THR A 55 9.66 -9.35 -5.89
N GLY A 56 8.94 -9.24 -4.77
CA GLY A 56 7.51 -9.55 -4.65
C GLY A 56 6.58 -8.44 -5.12
N PHE A 57 7.10 -7.22 -5.32
CA PHE A 57 6.30 -6.00 -5.49
C PHE A 57 6.63 -5.23 -6.78
N GLY A 58 5.76 -4.27 -7.12
CA GLY A 58 6.07 -3.24 -8.10
C GLY A 58 7.00 -2.20 -7.51
N ILE A 59 8.23 -2.09 -8.03
CA ILE A 59 9.25 -1.17 -7.54
C ILE A 59 9.29 0.08 -8.41
N MET A 60 9.48 1.23 -7.77
CA MET A 60 9.54 2.51 -8.45
C MET A 60 10.75 3.34 -8.07
N LYS A 61 11.18 4.15 -9.03
CA LYS A 61 12.15 5.22 -8.81
C LYS A 61 11.46 6.55 -8.67
N THR A 62 11.80 7.25 -7.60
CA THR A 62 11.36 8.61 -7.38
C THR A 62 12.49 9.60 -7.61
N ASN A 63 12.16 10.75 -8.19
CA ASN A 63 13.06 11.89 -8.20
C ASN A 63 12.95 12.72 -6.90
N LYS A 64 13.74 13.80 -6.83
CA LYS A 64 13.81 14.69 -5.65
C LYS A 64 12.49 15.40 -5.33
N ASP A 65 11.59 15.52 -6.30
CA ASP A 65 10.28 16.15 -6.13
C ASP A 65 9.19 15.14 -5.71
N GLY A 66 9.57 13.89 -5.43
CA GLY A 66 8.64 12.82 -5.06
C GLY A 66 7.78 12.33 -6.24
N LEU A 67 8.19 12.60 -7.47
CA LEU A 67 7.53 12.06 -8.67
C LEU A 67 8.17 10.76 -9.07
N ILE A 68 7.36 9.87 -9.63
CA ILE A 68 7.80 8.56 -10.09
C ILE A 68 8.30 8.69 -11.54
N ASP A 69 9.59 8.42 -11.76
CA ASP A 69 10.21 8.48 -13.08
C ASP A 69 10.06 7.15 -13.83
N SER A 70 10.16 6.03 -13.09
CA SER A 70 10.08 4.69 -13.66
C SER A 70 9.45 3.70 -12.69
N PHE A 71 8.85 2.66 -13.26
CA PHE A 71 8.18 1.58 -12.54
C PHE A 71 8.52 0.23 -13.17
N ILE A 72 8.73 -0.80 -12.35
CA ILE A 72 8.90 -2.19 -12.77
C ILE A 72 8.07 -3.11 -11.88
N GLU A 73 7.31 -4.01 -12.47
CA GLU A 73 6.54 -5.01 -11.73
C GLU A 73 7.42 -6.23 -11.45
N LYS A 74 7.60 -6.58 -10.16
CA LYS A 74 8.27 -7.81 -9.70
C LYS A 74 9.63 -8.04 -10.36
N PRO A 75 10.59 -7.11 -10.15
CA PRO A 75 11.90 -7.21 -10.75
C PRO A 75 12.67 -8.44 -10.25
N GLU A 76 13.44 -9.04 -11.15
CA GLU A 76 14.39 -10.09 -10.78
C GLU A 76 15.54 -9.53 -9.91
N PRO A 77 16.18 -10.36 -9.05
CA PRO A 77 17.23 -9.90 -8.14
C PRO A 77 18.45 -9.24 -8.82
N ASP A 78 18.76 -9.62 -10.04
CA ASP A 78 19.93 -9.14 -10.79
C ASP A 78 19.77 -7.69 -11.28
N VAL A 79 18.54 -7.25 -11.53
CA VAL A 79 18.24 -5.88 -11.96
C VAL A 79 17.95 -4.95 -10.78
N LEU A 80 17.65 -5.48 -9.58
CA LEU A 80 17.21 -4.71 -8.41
C LEU A 80 18.18 -3.60 -8.02
N GLU A 81 19.49 -3.80 -8.09
CA GLU A 81 20.46 -2.76 -7.71
C GLU A 81 20.24 -1.45 -8.48
N ASN A 82 19.73 -1.55 -9.71
CA ASN A 82 19.39 -0.39 -10.54
C ASN A 82 18.04 0.25 -10.18
N TRP A 83 17.35 -0.19 -9.14
CA TRP A 83 16.01 0.24 -8.71
C TRP A 83 15.96 0.82 -7.29
N LYS A 84 17.12 1.05 -6.66
CA LYS A 84 17.19 1.81 -5.41
C LYS A 84 16.62 3.21 -5.58
N SER A 85 15.92 3.66 -4.54
CA SER A 85 15.29 4.97 -4.46
C SER A 85 15.87 5.77 -3.30
N GLU A 86 15.79 7.10 -3.43
CA GLU A 86 16.15 7.98 -2.32
C GLU A 86 15.06 7.89 -1.25
N VAL A 87 15.39 7.27 -0.12
CA VAL A 87 14.53 7.12 1.05
C VAL A 87 15.18 7.79 2.27
N PRO A 88 14.41 8.18 3.29
CA PRO A 88 14.97 8.71 4.54
C PRO A 88 16.04 7.79 5.17
N ASP A 89 17.05 8.39 5.81
CA ASP A 89 18.22 7.66 6.34
C ASP A 89 17.85 6.52 7.32
N GLN A 90 16.79 6.71 8.11
CA GLN A 90 16.26 5.68 9.02
C GLN A 90 15.86 4.36 8.31
N TYR A 91 15.51 4.42 7.01
CA TYR A 91 15.19 3.24 6.21
C TYR A 91 16.44 2.67 5.55
N LYS A 92 17.38 3.53 5.11
CA LYS A 92 18.69 3.10 4.60
C LYS A 92 19.48 2.31 5.63
N GLU A 93 19.48 2.76 6.89
CA GLU A 93 20.13 2.05 8.01
C GLU A 93 19.55 0.64 8.25
N LYS A 94 18.28 0.44 7.87
CA LYS A 94 17.58 -0.85 7.94
C LYS A 94 17.67 -1.67 6.64
N GLY A 95 18.45 -1.22 5.67
CA GLY A 95 18.58 -1.85 4.34
C GLY A 95 17.31 -1.76 3.48
N LYS A 96 16.39 -0.85 3.80
CA LYS A 96 15.11 -0.66 3.10
C LYS A 96 15.22 0.43 2.02
N GLU A 97 16.00 0.15 0.98
CA GLU A 97 16.38 1.13 -0.06
C GLU A 97 15.47 1.10 -1.31
N TYR A 98 14.39 0.31 -1.31
CA TYR A 98 13.48 0.16 -2.44
C TYR A 98 12.10 0.69 -2.10
N LEU A 99 11.48 1.44 -3.00
CA LEU A 99 10.09 1.89 -2.84
C LEU A 99 9.15 0.93 -3.56
N ALA A 100 8.40 0.16 -2.79
CA ALA A 100 7.40 -0.77 -3.29
C ALA A 100 6.01 -0.12 -3.35
N SER A 101 5.25 -0.44 -4.40
CA SER A 101 3.83 -0.09 -4.52
C SER A 101 3.01 -0.87 -3.52
N MET A 102 2.20 -0.17 -2.73
CA MET A 102 1.25 -0.80 -1.81
C MET A 102 -0.04 -1.26 -2.52
N GLY A 103 -0.19 -1.04 -3.83
CA GLY A 103 -1.48 -1.32 -4.50
C GLY A 103 -2.60 -0.34 -4.15
N ILE A 104 -2.24 0.83 -3.60
CA ILE A 104 -3.16 1.90 -3.21
C ILE A 104 -2.91 3.10 -4.12
N TYR A 105 -3.96 3.56 -4.80
CA TYR A 105 -3.84 4.58 -5.85
C TYR A 105 -4.90 5.66 -5.70
N ILE A 106 -4.53 6.93 -5.90
CA ILE A 106 -5.49 8.01 -6.18
C ILE A 106 -5.31 8.44 -7.63
N PHE A 107 -6.39 8.42 -8.39
CA PHE A 107 -6.44 8.97 -9.74
C PHE A 107 -7.35 10.19 -9.80
N ASN A 108 -7.04 11.14 -10.67
CA ASN A 108 -8.07 12.03 -11.21
C ASN A 108 -9.08 11.20 -12.00
N LYS A 109 -10.38 11.45 -11.82
CA LYS A 109 -11.47 10.71 -12.47
C LYS A 109 -11.28 10.66 -14.00
N ASP A 110 -11.00 11.81 -14.61
CA ASP A 110 -10.83 11.92 -16.06
C ASP A 110 -9.57 11.18 -16.55
N THR A 111 -8.49 11.22 -15.78
CA THR A 111 -7.26 10.47 -16.07
C THR A 111 -7.52 8.96 -16.07
N LEU A 112 -8.17 8.43 -15.02
CA LEU A 112 -8.48 7.00 -14.93
C LEU A 112 -9.39 6.55 -16.08
N LYS A 113 -10.42 7.36 -16.39
CA LYS A 113 -11.34 7.11 -17.49
C LYS A 113 -10.58 7.03 -18.81
N ARG A 114 -9.75 8.03 -19.12
CA ARG A 114 -8.96 8.08 -20.35
C ARG A 114 -8.05 6.86 -20.48
N LEU A 115 -7.30 6.52 -19.43
CA LEU A 115 -6.43 5.35 -19.41
C LEU A 115 -7.19 4.04 -19.67
N PHE A 116 -8.41 3.90 -19.18
CA PHE A 116 -9.23 2.71 -19.44
C PHE A 116 -9.82 2.66 -20.86
N GLU A 117 -10.21 3.81 -21.42
CA GLU A 117 -10.74 3.91 -22.78
C GLU A 117 -9.66 3.66 -23.83
N GLU A 118 -8.45 4.18 -23.61
CA GLU A 118 -7.30 4.02 -24.51
C GLU A 118 -6.65 2.63 -24.39
N ASN A 119 -6.90 1.89 -23.31
CA ASN A 119 -6.33 0.57 -23.05
C ASN A 119 -7.43 -0.45 -22.70
N PRO A 120 -8.34 -0.79 -23.63
CA PRO A 120 -9.51 -1.63 -23.36
C PRO A 120 -9.15 -3.06 -22.93
N ASN A 121 -7.97 -3.55 -23.34
CA ASN A 121 -7.48 -4.89 -23.03
C ASN A 121 -6.65 -4.95 -21.75
N ALA A 122 -6.28 -3.81 -21.15
CA ALA A 122 -5.49 -3.82 -19.93
C ALA A 122 -6.28 -4.45 -18.78
N THR A 123 -5.66 -5.35 -18.04
CA THR A 123 -6.27 -6.10 -16.94
C THR A 123 -5.59 -5.82 -15.60
N ASP A 124 -4.36 -5.28 -15.63
CA ASP A 124 -3.53 -5.09 -14.45
C ASP A 124 -3.04 -3.64 -14.32
N PHE A 125 -3.10 -3.09 -13.10
CA PHE A 125 -2.65 -1.72 -12.85
C PHE A 125 -1.13 -1.58 -12.91
N GLY A 126 -0.40 -2.48 -12.27
CA GLY A 126 1.06 -2.45 -12.18
C GLY A 126 1.71 -2.74 -13.53
N LYS A 127 1.24 -3.75 -14.25
CA LYS A 127 1.87 -4.18 -15.51
C LYS A 127 1.50 -3.31 -16.71
N GLU A 128 0.32 -2.70 -16.71
CA GLU A 128 -0.21 -2.06 -17.92
C GLU A 128 -0.58 -0.59 -17.69
N ILE A 129 -1.43 -0.28 -16.69
CA ILE A 129 -1.97 1.07 -16.52
C ILE A 129 -0.92 2.08 -16.04
N ILE A 130 -0.14 1.74 -15.01
CA ILE A 130 0.88 2.62 -14.42
C ILE A 130 2.03 2.88 -15.43
N PRO A 131 2.61 1.84 -16.08
CA PRO A 131 3.62 2.06 -17.12
C PRO A 131 3.13 2.92 -18.28
N LYS A 132 1.85 2.76 -18.68
CA LYS A 132 1.23 3.58 -19.72
C LYS A 132 1.07 5.04 -19.29
N ALA A 133 0.63 5.28 -18.05
CA ALA A 133 0.53 6.63 -17.49
C ALA A 133 1.88 7.35 -17.50
N LEU A 134 2.94 6.68 -17.06
CA LEU A 134 4.31 7.21 -17.10
C LEU A 134 4.77 7.49 -18.53
N LYS A 135 4.52 6.58 -19.47
CA LYS A 135 4.89 6.74 -20.89
C LYS A 135 4.18 7.92 -21.57
N GLU A 136 2.96 8.24 -21.14
CA GLU A 136 2.19 9.40 -21.62
C GLU A 136 2.63 10.73 -21.00
N GLY A 137 3.61 10.71 -20.08
CA GLY A 137 4.07 11.90 -19.38
C GLY A 137 3.06 12.42 -18.37
N LEU A 138 2.14 11.57 -17.89
CA LEU A 138 1.26 11.93 -16.78
C LEU A 138 2.08 12.18 -15.52
N ARG A 139 1.61 13.11 -14.69
CA ARG A 139 2.28 13.44 -13.44
C ARG A 139 1.95 12.40 -12.38
N VAL A 140 2.84 11.41 -12.24
CA VAL A 140 2.71 10.33 -11.26
C VAL A 140 3.53 10.65 -10.01
N SER A 141 2.90 10.69 -8.84
CA SER A 141 3.57 10.98 -7.57
C SER A 141 3.63 9.77 -6.66
N SER A 142 4.70 9.69 -5.88
CA SER A 142 4.83 8.76 -4.76
C SER A 142 4.32 9.42 -3.48
N PHE A 143 3.63 8.65 -2.66
CA PHE A 143 3.34 8.96 -1.27
C PHE A 143 3.98 7.88 -0.40
N GLU A 144 5.12 8.19 0.21
CA GLU A 144 5.81 7.26 1.13
C GLU A 144 5.00 7.11 2.43
N PHE A 145 4.50 5.91 2.68
CA PHE A 145 3.80 5.53 3.89
C PHE A 145 4.80 4.97 4.91
N GLY A 146 4.92 5.65 6.04
CA GLY A 146 5.84 5.27 7.12
C GLY A 146 5.22 4.39 8.22
N GLY A 147 3.95 4.02 8.09
CA GLY A 147 3.25 3.20 9.08
C GLY A 147 3.43 1.69 8.88
N TYR A 148 2.80 0.90 9.75
CA TYR A 148 2.78 -0.56 9.60
C TYR A 148 1.97 -0.96 8.38
N TRP A 149 2.58 -1.77 7.52
CA TRP A 149 1.93 -2.41 6.38
C TRP A 149 2.55 -3.78 6.17
N THR A 150 1.71 -4.77 5.88
CA THR A 150 2.17 -6.10 5.48
C THR A 150 1.23 -6.70 4.44
N ASP A 151 1.84 -7.35 3.45
CA ASP A 151 1.14 -8.26 2.55
C ASP A 151 0.92 -9.60 3.27
N ILE A 152 -0.35 -9.98 3.43
CA ILE A 152 -0.75 -11.22 4.12
C ILE A 152 -0.91 -12.37 3.09
N GLY A 153 -0.28 -12.24 1.91
CA GLY A 153 -0.34 -13.23 0.84
C GLY A 153 0.31 -14.60 1.10
N THR A 154 1.16 -14.76 2.13
CA THR A 154 1.86 -16.03 2.42
C THR A 154 1.48 -16.61 3.79
N ILE A 155 1.60 -17.93 3.93
CA ILE A 155 1.36 -18.61 5.22
C ILE A 155 2.26 -18.03 6.32
N LYS A 156 3.53 -17.76 5.99
CA LYS A 156 4.49 -17.17 6.91
C LYS A 156 4.06 -15.76 7.34
N SER A 157 3.78 -14.86 6.38
CA SER A 157 3.39 -13.49 6.71
C SER A 157 2.07 -13.43 7.48
N PHE A 158 1.10 -14.28 7.14
CA PHE A 158 -0.12 -14.45 7.93
C PHE A 158 0.16 -14.85 9.38
N PHE A 159 1.00 -15.86 9.58
CA PHE A 159 1.31 -16.37 10.92
C PHE A 159 2.09 -15.34 11.75
N ASP A 160 3.13 -14.75 11.16
CA ASP A 160 3.98 -13.74 11.81
C ASP A 160 3.15 -12.52 12.23
N ALA A 161 2.26 -12.03 11.36
CA ALA A 161 1.38 -10.88 11.66
C ALA A 161 0.37 -11.16 12.78
N ASN A 162 -0.06 -12.42 12.97
CA ASN A 162 -0.96 -12.79 14.08
C ASN A 162 -0.19 -12.95 15.40
N LEU A 163 0.99 -13.57 15.36
CA LEU A 163 1.80 -13.76 16.56
C LEU A 163 2.32 -12.44 17.12
N SER A 164 2.71 -11.50 16.25
CA SER A 164 3.24 -10.20 16.66
C SER A 164 2.24 -9.37 17.46
N LEU A 165 0.93 -9.62 17.32
CA LEU A 165 -0.09 -8.96 18.14
C LEU A 165 0.01 -9.31 19.63
N ALA A 166 0.70 -10.41 19.97
CA ALA A 166 0.95 -10.83 21.34
C ALA A 166 2.26 -10.27 21.93
N ASP A 167 3.00 -9.45 21.17
CA ASP A 167 4.17 -8.75 21.67
C ASP A 167 3.79 -7.72 22.73
N THR A 168 4.76 -7.38 23.59
CA THR A 168 4.57 -6.36 24.64
C THR A 168 4.14 -5.02 24.05
N VAL A 169 4.70 -4.66 22.89
CA VAL A 169 4.33 -3.48 22.11
C VAL A 169 4.21 -3.91 20.65
N PRO A 170 3.02 -4.29 20.17
CA PRO A 170 2.83 -4.73 18.79
C PRO A 170 3.00 -3.55 17.83
N GLU A 171 3.64 -3.79 16.68
CA GLU A 171 3.76 -2.77 15.63
C GLU A 171 2.39 -2.37 15.06
N PHE A 172 1.47 -3.34 14.97
CA PHE A 172 0.07 -3.10 14.62
C PHE A 172 -0.79 -3.03 15.87
N ASN A 173 -1.23 -1.83 16.23
CA ASN A 173 -1.94 -1.57 17.47
C ASN A 173 -3.47 -1.71 17.30
N LEU A 174 -4.03 -2.83 17.80
CA LEU A 174 -5.48 -3.04 17.84
C LEU A 174 -6.20 -2.29 18.98
N TYR A 175 -5.45 -1.64 19.88
CA TYR A 175 -5.97 -0.95 21.07
C TYR A 175 -5.98 0.59 20.91
N ASP A 176 -5.83 1.09 19.68
CA ASP A 176 -5.97 2.52 19.37
C ASP A 176 -7.42 2.97 19.63
N ASN A 177 -7.58 4.03 20.44
CA ASN A 177 -8.88 4.60 20.82
C ASN A 177 -9.35 5.73 19.89
N GLU A 178 -8.57 6.09 18.89
CA GLU A 178 -8.91 7.10 17.89
C GLU A 178 -9.15 6.44 16.53
N ASN A 179 -8.25 5.54 16.13
CA ASN A 179 -8.31 4.86 14.85
C ASN A 179 -8.86 3.44 15.02
N TYR A 180 -10.19 3.33 15.11
CA TYR A 180 -10.86 2.05 15.32
C TYR A 180 -10.84 1.14 14.09
N ILE A 181 -10.64 -0.17 14.32
CA ILE A 181 -10.87 -1.21 13.32
C ILE A 181 -12.24 -1.83 13.57
N TYR A 182 -13.15 -1.61 12.62
CA TYR A 182 -14.50 -2.15 12.70
C TYR A 182 -14.55 -3.58 12.18
N THR A 183 -15.28 -4.43 12.89
CA THR A 183 -15.59 -5.79 12.46
C THR A 183 -16.98 -6.19 12.97
N ARG A 184 -17.47 -7.34 12.51
CA ARG A 184 -18.72 -7.91 13.03
C ARG A 184 -18.47 -8.47 14.44
N ALA A 185 -18.76 -7.67 15.46
CA ALA A 185 -18.66 -8.09 16.85
C ALA A 185 -19.57 -9.31 17.13
N ARG A 186 -19.04 -10.28 17.89
CA ARG A 186 -19.77 -11.47 18.33
C ARG A 186 -19.99 -11.40 19.84
N LEU A 187 -21.21 -11.70 20.29
CA LEU A 187 -21.54 -11.86 21.71
C LEU A 187 -21.12 -13.27 22.16
N LEU A 188 -19.85 -13.42 22.51
CA LEU A 188 -19.28 -14.67 22.99
C LEU A 188 -19.23 -14.67 24.54
N PRO A 189 -19.35 -15.83 25.20
CA PRO A 189 -19.06 -15.93 26.62
C PRO A 189 -17.59 -15.60 26.91
N ALA A 190 -17.29 -15.16 28.13
CA ALA A 190 -15.91 -14.85 28.54
C ALA A 190 -15.01 -16.10 28.51
N SER A 191 -13.74 -15.92 28.16
CA SER A 191 -12.71 -16.94 28.34
C SER A 191 -12.44 -17.15 29.84
N LYS A 192 -12.44 -18.41 30.29
CA LYS A 192 -12.27 -18.79 31.72
C LYS A 192 -11.00 -19.61 31.90
N LEU A 193 -10.12 -19.13 32.79
CA LEU A 193 -8.84 -19.76 33.11
C LEU A 193 -8.64 -19.85 34.62
N MET A 194 -7.90 -20.86 35.10
CA MET A 194 -7.60 -21.03 36.53
C MET A 194 -6.24 -21.72 36.70
N GLY A 195 -5.39 -21.17 37.58
CA GLY A 195 -4.13 -21.80 37.98
C GLY A 195 -3.04 -21.87 36.89
N THR A 196 -3.00 -20.90 35.96
CA THR A 196 -2.03 -20.88 34.86
C THR A 196 -1.31 -19.54 34.75
N THR A 197 -0.12 -19.54 34.15
CA THR A 197 0.63 -18.36 33.70
C THR A 197 0.57 -18.30 32.18
N LEU A 198 0.30 -17.11 31.62
CA LEU A 198 0.30 -16.87 30.18
C LEU A 198 1.37 -15.81 29.86
N GLU A 199 2.16 -16.06 28.83
CA GLU A 199 3.14 -15.14 28.28
C GLU A 199 2.95 -15.08 26.77
N HIS A 200 3.01 -13.88 26.18
CA HIS A 200 2.80 -13.66 24.75
C HIS A 200 1.53 -14.34 24.21
N ALA A 201 0.38 -14.05 24.81
CA ALA A 201 -0.90 -14.63 24.43
C ALA A 201 -1.97 -13.57 24.21
N LEU A 202 -2.76 -13.74 23.14
CA LEU A 202 -4.01 -13.04 22.93
C LEU A 202 -5.18 -13.90 23.39
N MET A 203 -6.12 -13.28 24.10
CA MET A 203 -7.35 -13.93 24.53
C MET A 203 -8.56 -13.14 24.06
N ALA A 204 -9.56 -13.85 23.53
CA ALA A 204 -10.82 -13.32 23.03
C ALA A 204 -12.00 -13.97 23.75
#